data_AF-A0AAJ2GBG0-F1
#
_entry.id   AF-A0AAJ2GBG0-F1
#
_cell.length_a   1.000
_cell.length_b   1.000
_cell.length_c   1.000
_cell.angle_alpha   90.00
_cell.angle_beta   90.00
_cell.angle_gamma   90.00
#
_symmetry.space_group_name_H-M   'P 1'
#
loop_
_entity.id
_entity.type
_entity.pdbx_description
1 polymer ?
#
loop_
_entity_poly.entity_id
_entity_poly.type
_entity_poly.pdbx_seq_one_letter_code
_entity_poly.pdbx_strand_id
1 'polypeptide(L)'
;MTDTAILHIPEQDKPLNKKQKEFNLLSDTIEALDRQIADLQQAYDEMLRRMPSDLDPLVREYQACRADIVNLWDRTYEADHFRKAYQTKLAFLITENAYDLIKNHAQYELKPVFNKYSPVDIDVLLEEERLREISRIKDPAFLLESEYEADPEISFHELPEEEQQRIKAERREQRMDQRTREAQQAKTTKSVRSVYMELVKTFHPDRETDEAEKLRKTETMQRITKAYQANNLLDLLKLQMELEQTDRSGLENLNKNQLSYYNKILRQQVEELDQQKIAIQQKVSAICGLPYQHANSQVTVIAKFNTNINELKAEIKNIRKVYKHWLVPSQLKAYLKPFQIPDQPEDDSDE
;
A
#
# COMPACT_ATOMS: atom_id res chain seq x y z
N MET A 1 -20.32 7.96 -10.05
CA MET A 1 -21.49 7.16 -9.65
C MET A 1 -21.97 6.42 -10.88
N THR A 2 -21.41 5.24 -11.10
CA THR A 2 -21.85 4.33 -12.15
C THR A 2 -23.09 3.62 -11.63
N ASP A 3 -24.19 3.77 -12.35
CA ASP A 3 -25.44 3.05 -12.13
C ASP A 3 -25.16 1.55 -12.40
N THR A 4 -24.63 0.84 -11.41
CA THR A 4 -24.52 -0.62 -11.43
C THR A 4 -25.93 -1.15 -11.32
N ALA A 5 -26.57 -1.38 -12.47
CA ALA A 5 -27.86 -2.05 -12.54
C ALA A 5 -27.67 -3.47 -11.99
N ILE A 6 -27.95 -3.63 -10.70
CA ILE A 6 -27.80 -4.87 -9.94
C ILE A 6 -28.42 -5.99 -10.76
N LEU A 7 -27.61 -6.99 -11.11
CA LEU A 7 -28.09 -8.18 -11.80
C LEU A 7 -28.80 -9.05 -10.76
N HIS A 8 -30.03 -8.68 -10.46
CA HIS A 8 -30.86 -9.33 -9.47
C HIS A 8 -31.93 -10.15 -10.18
N ILE A 9 -32.04 -11.44 -9.85
CA ILE A 9 -33.16 -12.28 -10.31
C ILE A 9 -34.38 -11.92 -9.46
N PRO A 10 -35.43 -11.28 -10.01
CA PRO A 10 -36.58 -10.84 -9.22
C PRO A 10 -37.42 -12.01 -8.71
N GLU A 11 -38.02 -11.86 -7.52
CA GLU A 11 -39.13 -12.71 -7.09
C GLU A 11 -40.38 -12.36 -7.91
N GLN A 12 -40.83 -13.29 -8.77
CA GLN A 12 -42.12 -13.21 -9.47
C GLN A 12 -43.14 -14.15 -8.78
N ASP A 13 -44.19 -14.59 -9.49
CA ASP A 13 -45.29 -15.47 -9.01
C ASP A 13 -44.85 -16.82 -8.39
N LYS A 14 -43.56 -17.15 -8.36
CA LYS A 14 -42.99 -18.31 -7.65
C LYS A 14 -41.78 -17.90 -6.80
N PRO A 15 -41.62 -18.48 -5.59
CA PRO A 15 -40.48 -18.19 -4.73
C PRO A 15 -39.17 -18.62 -5.39
N LEU A 16 -38.11 -17.81 -5.21
CA LEU A 16 -36.79 -18.10 -5.78
C LEU A 16 -36.26 -19.46 -5.31
N ASN A 17 -35.68 -20.20 -6.25
CA ASN A 17 -35.00 -21.45 -5.93
C ASN A 17 -33.66 -21.20 -5.22
N LYS A 18 -33.09 -22.23 -4.58
CA LYS A 18 -31.84 -22.13 -3.81
C LYS A 18 -30.67 -21.54 -4.63
N LYS A 19 -30.56 -21.90 -5.90
CA LYS A 19 -29.47 -21.40 -6.78
C LYS A 19 -29.67 -19.95 -7.19
N GLN A 20 -30.91 -19.50 -7.36
CA GLN A 20 -31.23 -18.10 -7.67
C GLN A 20 -30.97 -17.20 -6.46
N LYS A 21 -31.33 -17.65 -5.25
CA LYS A 21 -31.00 -16.95 -4.00
C LYS A 21 -29.49 -16.83 -3.81
N GLU A 22 -28.75 -17.91 -4.10
CA GLU A 22 -27.28 -17.90 -4.07
C GLU A 22 -26.69 -16.92 -5.09
N PHE A 23 -27.23 -16.87 -6.30
CA PHE A 23 -26.78 -15.93 -7.33
C PHE A 23 -26.93 -14.47 -6.89
N ASN A 24 -28.11 -14.12 -6.36
CA ASN A 24 -28.36 -12.75 -5.87
C ASN A 24 -27.43 -12.41 -4.70
N LEU A 25 -27.28 -13.32 -3.73
CA LEU A 25 -26.39 -13.12 -2.58
C LEU A 25 -24.93 -12.89 -3.00
N LEU A 26 -24.42 -13.70 -3.93
CA LEU A 26 -23.05 -13.56 -4.43
C LEU A 26 -22.86 -12.26 -5.22
N SER A 27 -23.88 -11.85 -5.99
CA SER A 27 -23.86 -10.59 -6.73
C SER A 27 -23.81 -9.38 -5.79
N ASP A 28 -24.66 -9.37 -4.75
CA ASP A 28 -24.66 -8.32 -3.72
C ASP A 28 -23.31 -8.28 -2.97
N THR A 29 -22.71 -9.46 -2.71
CA THR A 29 -21.41 -9.57 -2.04
C THR A 29 -20.28 -8.99 -2.90
N ILE A 30 -20.26 -9.29 -4.21
CA ILE A 30 -19.27 -8.75 -5.15
C ILE A 30 -19.36 -7.24 -5.19
N GLU A 31 -20.56 -6.67 -5.31
CA GLU A 31 -20.74 -5.21 -5.36
C GLU A 31 -20.31 -4.54 -4.05
N ALA A 32 -20.63 -5.14 -2.89
CA ALA A 32 -20.17 -4.63 -1.60
C ALA A 32 -18.64 -4.65 -1.49
N LEU A 33 -17.98 -5.72 -1.96
CA LEU A 33 -16.52 -5.83 -1.98
C LEU A 33 -15.88 -4.81 -2.93
N ASP A 34 -16.41 -4.64 -4.14
CA ASP A 34 -15.90 -3.68 -5.12
C ASP A 34 -15.97 -2.24 -4.58
N ARG A 35 -17.11 -1.87 -3.97
CA ARG A 35 -17.26 -0.56 -3.31
C ARG A 35 -16.26 -0.40 -2.17
N GLN A 36 -16.11 -1.41 -1.32
CA GLN A 36 -15.19 -1.36 -0.19
C GLN A 36 -13.73 -1.24 -0.65
N ILE A 37 -13.32 -1.97 -1.68
CA ILE A 37 -11.98 -1.89 -2.26
C ILE A 37 -11.75 -0.48 -2.83
N ALA A 38 -12.71 0.07 -3.58
CA ALA A 38 -12.62 1.42 -4.13
C ALA A 38 -12.48 2.50 -3.04
N ASP A 39 -13.31 2.42 -1.98
CA ASP A 39 -13.27 3.35 -0.86
C ASP A 39 -11.92 3.29 -0.12
N LEU A 40 -11.39 2.08 0.12
CA LEU A 40 -10.09 1.90 0.76
C LEU A 40 -8.93 2.37 -0.13
N GLN A 41 -9.01 2.14 -1.43
CA GLN A 41 -8.02 2.65 -2.39
C GLN A 41 -8.02 4.17 -2.41
N GLN A 42 -9.19 4.82 -2.44
CA GLN A 42 -9.31 6.27 -2.37
C GLN A 42 -8.74 6.80 -1.03
N ALA A 43 -9.01 6.13 0.08
CA ALA A 43 -8.45 6.49 1.38
C ALA A 43 -6.92 6.40 1.36
N TYR A 44 -6.38 5.33 0.79
CA TYR A 44 -4.94 5.10 0.64
C TYR A 44 -4.27 6.20 -0.19
N ASP A 45 -4.82 6.50 -1.36
CA ASP A 45 -4.29 7.52 -2.26
C ASP A 45 -4.34 8.92 -1.62
N GLU A 46 -5.42 9.21 -0.88
CA GLU A 46 -5.56 10.46 -0.14
C GLU A 46 -4.52 10.60 0.99
N MET A 47 -4.24 9.52 1.74
CA MET A 47 -3.19 9.53 2.76
C MET A 47 -1.81 9.76 2.15
N LEU A 48 -1.49 9.06 1.06
CA LEU A 48 -0.22 9.25 0.35
C LEU A 48 -0.05 10.68 -0.16
N ARG A 49 -1.12 11.28 -0.69
CA ARG A 49 -1.11 12.67 -1.16
C ARG A 49 -0.85 13.66 -0.03
N ARG A 50 -1.36 13.38 1.17
CA ARG A 50 -1.22 14.24 2.35
C ARG A 50 0.08 14.03 3.13
N MET A 51 0.75 12.89 2.99
CA MET A 51 1.99 12.60 3.73
C MET A 51 3.06 13.71 3.58
N PRO A 52 3.41 14.17 2.37
CA PRO A 52 4.45 15.18 2.21
C PRO A 52 4.12 16.53 2.84
N SER A 53 2.83 16.89 2.94
CA SER A 53 2.40 18.17 3.52
C SER A 53 2.14 18.10 5.02
N ASP A 54 1.53 17.01 5.48
CA ASP A 54 0.97 16.92 6.83
C ASP A 54 1.87 16.12 7.78
N LEU A 55 2.60 15.12 7.27
CA LEU A 55 3.37 14.17 8.10
C LEU A 55 4.88 14.41 8.00
N ASP A 56 5.43 14.50 6.79
CA ASP A 56 6.88 14.64 6.58
C ASP A 56 7.49 15.84 7.33
N PRO A 57 6.87 17.03 7.34
CA PRO A 57 7.41 18.17 8.10
C PRO A 57 7.39 17.91 9.60
N LEU A 58 6.36 17.24 10.13
CA LEU A 58 6.27 16.90 11.54
C LEU A 58 7.31 15.86 11.93
N VAL A 59 7.53 14.84 11.09
CA VAL A 59 8.59 13.85 11.32
C VAL A 59 9.94 14.55 11.36
N ARG A 60 10.24 15.42 10.38
CA ARG A 60 11.50 16.20 10.38
C ARG A 60 11.63 17.08 11.62
N GLU A 61 10.57 17.76 12.02
CA GLU A 61 10.53 18.61 13.21
C GLU A 61 10.76 17.81 14.50
N TYR A 62 10.14 16.63 14.60
CA TYR A 62 10.33 15.71 15.71
C TYR A 62 11.78 15.22 15.79
N GLN A 63 12.37 14.79 14.68
CA GLN A 63 13.75 14.34 14.65
C GLN A 63 14.75 15.48 14.91
N ALA A 64 14.48 16.69 14.43
CA ALA A 64 15.26 17.88 14.79
C ALA A 64 15.23 18.14 16.31
N CYS A 65 14.05 18.04 16.94
CA CYS A 65 13.95 18.19 18.40
C CYS A 65 14.74 17.09 19.15
N ARG A 66 14.78 15.86 18.63
CA ARG A 66 15.61 14.78 19.19
C ARG A 66 17.10 15.06 19.02
N ALA A 67 17.52 15.56 17.86
CA ALA A 67 18.90 15.97 17.63
C ALA A 67 19.33 17.11 18.58
N ASP A 68 18.44 18.08 18.84
CA ASP A 68 18.68 19.14 19.82
C ASP A 68 18.89 18.59 21.23
N ILE A 69 18.16 17.54 21.62
CA ILE A 69 18.37 16.85 22.90
C ILE A 69 19.73 16.16 22.96
N VAL A 70 20.16 15.48 21.89
CA VAL A 70 21.49 14.85 21.82
C VAL A 70 22.59 15.91 21.98
N ASN A 71 22.46 17.04 21.28
CA ASN A 71 23.39 18.16 21.39
C ASN A 71 23.37 18.81 22.78
N LEU A 72 22.21 18.86 23.45
CA LEU A 72 22.11 19.30 24.84
C LEU A 72 22.89 18.36 25.76
N TRP A 73 22.73 17.05 25.61
CA TRP A 73 23.47 16.06 26.39
C TRP A 73 24.98 16.18 26.20
N ASP A 74 25.45 16.34 24.95
CA ASP A 74 26.87 16.57 24.64
C ASP A 74 27.42 17.80 25.37
N ARG A 75 26.71 18.94 25.31
CA ARG A 75 27.11 20.17 26.04
C ARG A 75 27.12 19.97 27.56
N THR A 76 26.16 19.23 28.10
CA THR A 76 26.10 18.96 29.54
C THR A 76 27.17 17.98 30.02
N TYR A 77 27.61 17.08 29.14
CA TYR A 77 28.72 16.17 29.44
C TYR A 77 30.04 16.94 29.60
N GLU A 78 30.27 17.97 28.78
CA GLU A 78 31.43 18.87 28.87
C GLU A 78 31.39 19.83 30.06
N ALA A 79 30.22 20.06 30.63
CA ALA A 79 30.08 20.94 31.78
C ALA A 79 30.58 20.26 33.07
N ASP A 80 31.39 20.98 33.86
CA ASP A 80 32.12 20.50 35.05
C ASP A 80 31.24 20.09 36.25
N HIS A 81 29.93 19.94 36.04
CA HIS A 81 28.91 19.79 37.09
C HIS A 81 28.43 18.34 37.30
N PHE A 82 28.87 17.38 36.49
CA PHE A 82 28.41 15.99 36.54
C PHE A 82 29.51 15.02 37.00
N ARG A 83 29.17 14.13 37.95
CA ARG A 83 30.05 13.03 38.38
C ARG A 83 30.20 12.00 37.25
N LYS A 84 31.30 11.24 37.26
CA LYS A 84 31.60 10.18 36.27
C LYS A 84 30.45 9.20 36.02
N ALA A 85 29.71 8.79 37.06
CA ALA A 85 28.56 7.90 36.91
C ALA A 85 27.45 8.47 36.00
N TYR A 86 27.18 9.79 36.09
CA TYR A 86 26.20 10.45 35.23
C TYR A 86 26.74 10.66 33.81
N GLN A 87 28.05 10.87 33.67
CA GLN A 87 28.72 10.97 32.37
C GLN A 87 28.60 9.66 31.58
N THR A 88 28.79 8.50 32.20
CA THR A 88 28.61 7.19 31.55
C THR A 88 27.17 7.02 31.03
N LYS A 89 26.16 7.39 31.84
CA LYS A 89 24.75 7.36 31.43
C LYS A 89 24.46 8.30 30.25
N LEU A 90 25.02 9.51 30.27
CA LEU A 90 24.89 10.47 29.17
C LEU A 90 25.56 9.97 27.89
N ALA A 91 26.77 9.42 27.98
CA ALA A 91 27.48 8.87 26.83
C ALA A 91 26.65 7.75 26.15
N PHE A 92 26.08 6.83 26.94
CA PHE A 92 25.18 5.79 26.43
C PHE A 92 23.94 6.37 25.74
N LEU A 93 23.26 7.33 26.38
CA LEU A 93 22.07 7.97 25.80
C LEU A 93 22.39 8.71 24.49
N ILE A 94 23.55 9.38 24.42
CA ILE A 94 24.04 10.07 23.23
C ILE A 94 24.30 9.05 22.11
N THR A 95 25.04 7.97 22.37
CA THR A 95 25.38 6.98 21.34
C THR A 95 24.15 6.29 20.78
N GLU A 96 23.24 5.82 21.63
CA GLU A 96 22.02 5.12 21.18
C GLU A 96 21.12 6.02 20.34
N ASN A 97 20.86 7.25 20.82
CA ASN A 97 19.97 8.17 20.10
C ASN A 97 20.61 8.72 18.83
N ALA A 98 21.91 9.03 18.85
CA ALA A 98 22.60 9.50 17.65
C ALA A 98 22.67 8.39 16.59
N TYR A 99 22.92 7.14 16.99
CA TYR A 99 22.92 6.00 16.05
C TYR A 99 21.57 5.87 15.33
N ASP A 100 20.47 5.85 16.08
CA ASP A 100 19.11 5.77 15.51
C ASP A 100 18.81 6.95 14.57
N LEU A 101 19.13 8.18 14.98
CA LEU A 101 18.90 9.38 14.17
C LEU A 101 19.73 9.39 12.88
N ILE A 102 20.95 8.86 12.91
CA ILE A 102 21.83 8.79 11.75
C ILE A 102 21.39 7.67 10.80
N LYS A 103 21.11 6.48 11.33
CA LYS A 103 20.72 5.30 10.56
C LYS A 103 19.35 5.49 9.90
N ASN A 104 18.33 5.85 10.68
CA ASN A 104 16.93 5.78 10.26
C ASN A 104 16.38 7.12 9.75
N HIS A 105 17.04 8.24 10.08
CA HIS A 105 16.53 9.59 9.81
C HIS A 105 17.51 10.53 9.10
N ALA A 106 18.65 10.00 8.64
CA ALA A 106 19.66 10.73 7.87
C ALA A 106 20.21 12.00 8.56
N GLN A 107 20.23 12.03 9.89
CA GLN A 107 20.80 13.14 10.68
C GLN A 107 22.34 13.05 10.74
N TYR A 108 23.00 13.07 9.59
CA TYR A 108 24.46 12.87 9.49
C TYR A 108 25.30 13.92 10.21
N GLU A 109 24.72 15.08 10.56
CA GLU A 109 25.37 16.10 11.38
C GLU A 109 25.74 15.59 12.78
N LEU A 110 25.10 14.52 13.27
CA LEU A 110 25.39 13.91 14.57
C LEU A 110 26.55 12.92 14.55
N LYS A 111 27.13 12.57 13.38
CA LYS A 111 28.27 11.64 13.30
C LYS A 111 29.47 12.06 14.18
N PRO A 112 29.91 13.33 14.20
CA PRO A 112 31.01 13.75 15.06
C PRO A 112 30.68 13.60 16.55
N VAL A 113 29.42 13.85 16.93
CA VAL A 113 28.95 13.68 18.31
C VAL A 113 28.97 12.20 18.69
N PHE A 114 28.46 11.31 17.83
CA PHE A 114 28.50 9.86 18.08
C PHE A 114 29.94 9.35 18.23
N ASN A 115 30.83 9.67 17.29
CA ASN A 115 32.22 9.20 17.27
C ASN A 115 33.05 9.71 18.46
N LYS A 116 32.61 10.75 19.16
CA LYS A 116 33.24 11.24 20.40
C LYS A 116 33.01 10.31 21.60
N TYR A 117 31.85 9.65 21.65
CA TYR A 117 31.43 8.80 22.77
C TYR A 117 31.49 7.29 22.46
N SER A 118 31.55 6.92 21.18
CA SER A 118 31.70 5.53 20.73
C SER A 118 33.16 5.18 20.46
N PRO A 119 33.62 3.97 20.84
CA PRO A 119 34.95 3.49 20.48
C PRO A 119 35.09 3.08 19.00
N VAL A 120 33.97 2.87 18.30
CA VAL A 120 33.91 2.47 16.89
C VAL A 120 33.29 3.60 16.07
N ASP A 121 33.89 3.91 14.93
CA ASP A 121 33.35 4.88 13.98
C ASP A 121 32.00 4.41 13.45
N ILE A 122 31.02 5.31 13.46
CA ILE A 122 29.67 5.03 12.97
C ILE A 122 29.64 4.54 11.52
N ASP A 123 30.54 5.02 10.66
CA ASP A 123 30.54 4.60 9.25
C ASP A 123 30.92 3.12 9.11
N VAL A 124 31.75 2.60 10.03
CA VAL A 124 32.06 1.17 10.10
C VAL A 124 30.85 0.37 10.58
N LEU A 125 30.14 0.86 11.60
CA LEU A 125 28.93 0.20 12.12
C LEU A 125 27.80 0.13 11.08
N LEU A 126 27.57 1.22 10.36
CA LEU A 126 26.55 1.28 9.31
C LEU A 126 26.85 0.31 8.16
N GLU A 127 28.11 0.19 7.75
CA GLU A 127 28.49 -0.74 6.68
C GLU A 127 28.40 -2.21 7.14
N GLU A 128 28.83 -2.53 8.37
CA GLU A 128 28.64 -3.87 8.94
C GLU A 128 27.16 -4.26 9.00
N GLU A 129 26.30 -3.34 9.41
CA GLU A 129 24.87 -3.61 9.48
C GLU A 129 24.25 -3.75 8.10
N ARG A 130 24.63 -2.91 7.13
CA ARG A 130 24.22 -3.05 5.72
C ARG A 130 24.60 -4.42 5.16
N LEU A 131 25.80 -4.92 5.45
CA LEU A 131 26.25 -6.25 5.03
C LEU A 131 25.42 -7.36 5.70
N ARG A 132 25.01 -7.18 6.96
CA ARG A 132 24.11 -8.11 7.68
C ARG A 132 22.69 -8.07 7.10
N GLU A 133 22.19 -6.92 6.69
CA GLU A 133 20.88 -6.80 6.03
C GLU A 133 20.91 -7.48 4.66
N ILE A 134 21.96 -7.25 3.85
CA ILE A 134 22.14 -7.91 2.55
C ILE A 134 22.27 -9.44 2.71
N SER A 135 22.96 -9.93 3.74
CA SER A 135 23.07 -11.37 3.97
C SER A 135 21.74 -11.99 4.42
N ARG A 136 20.89 -11.26 5.15
CA ARG A 136 19.52 -11.68 5.50
C ARG A 136 18.59 -11.70 4.27
N ILE A 137 18.74 -10.74 3.36
CA ILE A 137 17.94 -10.68 2.12
C ILE A 137 18.33 -11.81 1.13
N LYS A 138 19.59 -12.26 1.17
CA LYS A 138 20.09 -13.38 0.35
C LYS A 138 19.73 -14.77 0.91
N ASP A 139 19.03 -14.84 2.04
CA ASP A 139 18.48 -16.09 2.54
C ASP A 139 17.38 -16.56 1.56
N PRO A 140 17.46 -17.78 0.97
CA PRO A 140 16.51 -18.28 -0.02
C PRO A 140 15.05 -18.33 0.46
N ALA A 141 14.79 -18.15 1.76
CA ALA A 141 13.45 -17.97 2.32
C ALA A 141 12.81 -16.59 2.03
N PHE A 142 13.61 -15.56 1.72
CA PHE A 142 13.14 -14.18 1.45
C PHE A 142 13.01 -13.87 -0.06
N LEU A 143 13.55 -14.73 -0.92
CA LEU A 143 13.66 -14.51 -2.37
C LEU A 143 12.41 -14.89 -3.20
N LEU A 144 11.27 -15.14 -2.55
CA LEU A 144 10.04 -15.59 -3.21
C LEU A 144 9.12 -14.44 -3.68
N GLU A 145 9.55 -13.18 -3.53
CA GLU A 145 8.64 -12.02 -3.73
C GLU A 145 9.23 -10.82 -4.49
N SER A 146 10.43 -10.92 -5.09
CA SER A 146 10.98 -9.83 -5.92
C SER A 146 11.41 -10.31 -7.31
N GLU A 147 10.46 -10.44 -8.22
CA GLU A 147 10.74 -10.40 -9.66
C GLU A 147 11.05 -8.95 -10.06
N TYR A 148 12.30 -8.51 -9.88
CA TYR A 148 12.84 -7.35 -10.59
C TYR A 148 13.83 -7.89 -11.62
N GLU A 149 13.34 -8.06 -12.86
CA GLU A 149 14.21 -8.25 -14.02
C GLU A 149 15.00 -6.96 -14.25
N ALA A 150 16.33 -7.07 -14.16
CA ALA A 150 17.24 -6.04 -14.63
C ALA A 150 17.24 -6.06 -16.17
N ASP A 151 16.69 -5.02 -16.79
CA ASP A 151 16.71 -4.84 -18.25
C ASP A 151 18.15 -4.49 -18.71
N PRO A 152 18.76 -5.24 -19.65
CA PRO A 152 20.10 -4.93 -20.13
C PRO A 152 20.09 -3.76 -21.13
N GLU A 153 20.71 -2.67 -20.69
CA GLU A 153 20.84 -1.40 -21.39
C GLU A 153 21.96 -1.47 -22.45
N ILE A 154 21.64 -1.78 -23.73
CA ILE A 154 22.60 -1.58 -24.84
C ILE A 154 21.92 -1.04 -26.12
N SER A 155 22.50 0.06 -26.62
CA SER A 155 22.34 0.71 -27.94
C SER A 155 21.10 1.58 -28.20
N PHE A 156 21.02 2.72 -27.50
CA PHE A 156 20.13 3.85 -27.86
C PHE A 156 20.91 5.14 -28.23
N HIS A 157 22.23 5.14 -28.11
CA HIS A 157 23.06 6.36 -28.17
C HIS A 157 23.57 6.76 -29.58
N GLU A 158 23.24 6.02 -30.64
CA GLU A 158 23.78 6.27 -32.00
C GLU A 158 22.81 7.00 -32.94
N LEU A 159 21.61 7.39 -32.48
CA LEU A 159 20.62 8.09 -33.29
C LEU A 159 20.73 9.63 -33.14
N PRO A 160 20.36 10.44 -34.16
CA PRO A 160 20.26 11.90 -34.02
C PRO A 160 19.31 12.32 -32.90
N GLU A 161 19.62 13.41 -32.16
CA GLU A 161 18.87 13.81 -30.95
C GLU A 161 17.36 14.05 -31.19
N GLU A 162 16.99 14.55 -32.37
CA GLU A 162 15.59 14.77 -32.75
C GLU A 162 14.83 13.46 -32.96
N GLU A 163 15.49 12.44 -33.51
CA GLU A 163 14.91 11.11 -33.73
C GLU A 163 14.86 10.32 -32.41
N GLN A 164 15.85 10.50 -31.54
CA GLN A 164 15.82 9.99 -30.16
C GLN A 164 14.66 10.58 -29.36
N GLN A 165 14.37 11.87 -29.49
CA GLN A 165 13.26 12.51 -28.75
C GLN A 165 11.90 12.06 -29.29
N ARG A 166 11.74 11.90 -30.60
CA ARG A 166 10.50 11.39 -31.21
C ARG A 166 10.26 9.92 -30.84
N ILE A 167 11.29 9.07 -30.93
CA ILE A 167 11.22 7.66 -30.51
C ILE A 167 11.00 7.55 -29.00
N LYS A 168 11.61 8.42 -28.16
CA LYS A 168 11.34 8.46 -26.72
C LYS A 168 9.92 8.89 -26.40
N ALA A 169 9.36 9.87 -27.12
CA ALA A 169 7.99 10.33 -26.93
C ALA A 169 6.98 9.25 -27.36
N GLU A 170 7.18 8.66 -28.54
CA GLU A 170 6.32 7.59 -29.09
C GLU A 170 6.44 6.30 -28.27
N ARG A 171 7.64 5.90 -27.86
CA ARG A 171 7.83 4.77 -26.92
C ARG A 171 7.29 5.09 -25.53
N ARG A 172 7.28 6.35 -25.07
CA ARG A 172 6.68 6.72 -23.79
C ARG A 172 5.17 6.67 -23.87
N GLU A 173 4.57 7.09 -24.96
CA GLU A 173 3.12 6.98 -25.21
C GLU A 173 2.71 5.51 -25.38
N GLN A 174 3.42 4.73 -26.20
CA GLN A 174 3.21 3.30 -26.35
C GLN A 174 3.46 2.53 -25.05
N ARG A 175 4.53 2.84 -24.29
CA ARG A 175 4.76 2.21 -22.97
C ARG A 175 3.74 2.66 -21.93
N MET A 176 3.17 3.86 -22.02
CA MET A 176 2.10 4.30 -21.12
C MET A 176 0.79 3.59 -21.45
N ASP A 177 0.46 3.44 -22.73
CA ASP A 177 -0.71 2.66 -23.20
C ASP A 177 -0.55 1.16 -22.93
N GLN A 178 0.66 0.63 -23.08
CA GLN A 178 0.97 -0.76 -22.83
C GLN A 178 1.04 -1.05 -21.33
N ARG A 179 1.63 -0.15 -20.51
CA ARG A 179 1.59 -0.25 -19.03
C ARG A 179 0.20 -0.03 -18.46
N THR A 180 -0.63 0.85 -19.03
CA THR A 180 -2.02 0.98 -18.59
C THR A 180 -2.80 -0.28 -18.95
N ARG A 181 -2.63 -0.84 -20.17
CA ARG A 181 -3.22 -2.14 -20.55
C ARG A 181 -2.73 -3.29 -19.68
N GLU A 182 -1.44 -3.38 -19.39
CA GLU A 182 -0.84 -4.41 -18.54
C GLU A 182 -1.24 -4.25 -17.07
N ALA A 183 -1.32 -3.02 -16.55
CA ALA A 183 -1.83 -2.74 -15.22
C ALA A 183 -3.34 -3.03 -15.11
N GLN A 184 -4.13 -2.74 -16.16
CA GLN A 184 -5.54 -3.13 -16.22
C GLN A 184 -5.68 -4.66 -16.26
N GLN A 185 -4.84 -5.35 -17.04
CA GLN A 185 -4.83 -6.82 -17.13
C GLN A 185 -4.39 -7.48 -15.81
N ALA A 186 -3.43 -6.88 -15.08
CA ALA A 186 -2.99 -7.36 -13.77
C ALA A 186 -4.06 -7.15 -12.68
N LYS A 187 -4.90 -6.12 -12.80
CA LYS A 187 -6.03 -5.86 -11.89
C LYS A 187 -7.28 -6.67 -12.21
N THR A 188 -7.34 -7.28 -13.40
CA THR A 188 -8.52 -8.03 -13.84
C THR A 188 -8.53 -9.43 -13.22
N THR A 189 -9.65 -9.82 -12.62
CA THR A 189 -9.80 -11.15 -12.03
C THR A 189 -9.81 -12.24 -13.09
N LYS A 190 -9.36 -13.45 -12.72
CA LYS A 190 -9.33 -14.60 -13.64
C LYS A 190 -10.74 -14.96 -14.12
N SER A 191 -11.72 -14.81 -13.23
CA SER A 191 -13.15 -14.99 -13.54
C SER A 191 -13.67 -13.98 -14.58
N VAL A 192 -13.29 -12.71 -14.50
CA VAL A 192 -13.67 -11.71 -15.52
C VAL A 192 -13.01 -12.02 -16.86
N ARG A 193 -11.72 -12.40 -16.83
CA ARG A 193 -10.98 -12.76 -18.04
C ARG A 193 -11.56 -13.98 -18.75
N SER A 194 -11.94 -15.03 -18.01
CA SER A 194 -12.49 -16.24 -18.62
C SER A 194 -13.82 -15.96 -19.33
N VAL A 195 -14.74 -15.24 -18.68
CA VAL A 195 -16.04 -14.87 -19.27
C VAL A 195 -15.87 -13.95 -20.47
N TYR A 196 -14.96 -12.97 -20.39
CA TYR A 196 -14.63 -12.10 -21.53
C TYR A 196 -14.12 -12.91 -22.73
N MET A 197 -13.17 -13.83 -22.53
CA MET A 197 -12.66 -14.68 -23.62
C MET A 197 -13.74 -15.57 -24.25
N GLU A 198 -14.67 -16.08 -23.44
CA GLU A 198 -15.82 -16.87 -23.90
C GLU A 198 -16.78 -16.03 -24.76
N LEU A 199 -17.07 -14.80 -24.34
CA LEU A 199 -17.89 -13.85 -25.08
C LEU A 199 -17.25 -13.44 -26.41
N VAL A 200 -15.97 -13.09 -26.40
CA VAL A 200 -15.23 -12.72 -27.61
C VAL A 200 -15.20 -13.87 -28.62
N LYS A 201 -14.99 -15.11 -28.16
CA LYS A 201 -14.99 -16.30 -29.04
C LYS A 201 -16.33 -16.52 -29.74
N THR A 202 -17.43 -16.20 -29.06
CA THR A 202 -18.80 -16.45 -29.52
C THR A 202 -19.33 -15.32 -30.42
N PHE A 203 -18.98 -14.07 -30.13
CA PHE A 203 -19.56 -12.88 -30.77
C PHE A 203 -18.57 -12.06 -31.61
N HIS A 204 -17.44 -12.65 -32.03
CA HIS A 204 -16.44 -11.92 -32.83
C HIS A 204 -17.01 -11.45 -34.19
N PRO A 205 -16.96 -10.15 -34.53
CA PRO A 205 -17.56 -9.60 -35.75
C PRO A 205 -16.88 -10.07 -37.05
N ASP A 206 -15.61 -10.48 -37.03
CA ASP A 206 -14.88 -10.99 -38.22
C ASP A 206 -15.45 -12.28 -38.82
N ARG A 207 -16.36 -12.96 -38.12
CA ARG A 207 -16.99 -14.20 -38.62
C ARG A 207 -18.33 -13.97 -39.32
N GLU A 208 -18.83 -12.74 -39.36
CA GLU A 208 -20.14 -12.43 -39.92
C GLU A 208 -20.04 -11.87 -41.34
N THR A 209 -20.75 -12.51 -42.27
CA THR A 209 -20.79 -12.13 -43.69
C THR A 209 -21.91 -11.13 -44.01
N ASP A 210 -22.87 -10.95 -43.09
CA ASP A 210 -23.97 -9.99 -43.20
C ASP A 210 -23.58 -8.65 -42.56
N GLU A 211 -23.66 -7.57 -43.34
CA GLU A 211 -23.29 -6.21 -42.92
C GLU A 211 -24.19 -5.66 -41.78
N ALA A 212 -25.47 -6.06 -41.73
CA ALA A 212 -26.37 -5.61 -40.67
C ALA A 212 -26.04 -6.26 -39.31
N GLU A 213 -25.78 -7.57 -39.32
CA GLU A 213 -25.37 -8.32 -38.12
C GLU A 213 -23.95 -7.97 -37.67
N LYS A 214 -23.06 -7.61 -38.62
CA LYS A 214 -21.71 -7.12 -38.30
C LYS A 214 -21.74 -5.82 -37.51
N LEU A 215 -22.65 -4.90 -37.83
CA LEU A 215 -22.81 -3.64 -37.08
C LEU A 215 -23.28 -3.92 -35.64
N ARG A 216 -24.30 -4.79 -35.48
CA ARG A 216 -24.84 -5.21 -34.20
C ARG A 216 -23.80 -5.92 -33.32
N LYS A 217 -22.99 -6.81 -33.91
CA LYS A 217 -21.88 -7.49 -33.22
C LYS A 217 -20.77 -6.53 -32.83
N THR A 218 -20.50 -5.50 -33.63
CA THR A 218 -19.50 -4.47 -33.30
C THR A 218 -19.92 -3.65 -32.07
N GLU A 219 -21.18 -3.21 -32.00
CA GLU A 219 -21.71 -2.50 -30.83
C GLU A 219 -21.71 -3.39 -29.57
N THR A 220 -22.10 -4.65 -29.73
CA THR A 220 -22.05 -5.66 -28.66
C THR A 220 -20.62 -5.85 -28.14
N MET A 221 -19.65 -5.97 -29.05
CA MET A 221 -18.24 -6.11 -28.69
C MET A 221 -17.72 -4.89 -27.91
N GLN A 222 -18.11 -3.67 -28.31
CA GLN A 222 -17.76 -2.46 -27.56
C GLN A 222 -18.32 -2.49 -26.12
N ARG A 223 -19.56 -2.96 -25.93
CA ARG A 223 -20.16 -3.14 -24.59
C ARG A 223 -19.39 -4.18 -23.77
N ILE A 224 -19.01 -5.31 -24.38
CA ILE A 224 -18.22 -6.38 -23.74
C ILE A 224 -16.84 -5.84 -23.33
N THR A 225 -16.14 -5.14 -24.22
CA THR A 225 -14.83 -4.54 -23.91
C THR A 225 -14.93 -3.51 -22.78
N LYS A 226 -16.01 -2.70 -22.74
CA LYS A 226 -16.22 -1.72 -21.67
C LYS A 226 -16.41 -2.39 -20.30
N ALA A 227 -17.22 -3.44 -20.23
CA ALA A 227 -17.43 -4.20 -18.99
C ALA A 227 -16.14 -4.89 -18.52
N TYR A 228 -15.35 -5.42 -19.46
CA TYR A 228 -14.04 -6.01 -19.18
C TYR A 228 -13.04 -4.98 -18.63
N GLN A 229 -12.96 -3.79 -19.23
CA GLN A 229 -12.10 -2.70 -18.76
C GLN A 229 -12.48 -2.21 -17.35
N ALA A 230 -13.77 -2.29 -17.00
CA ALA A 230 -14.28 -1.97 -15.69
C ALA A 230 -14.11 -3.10 -14.66
N ASN A 231 -13.53 -4.25 -15.05
CA ASN A 231 -13.45 -5.47 -14.23
C ASN A 231 -14.83 -5.94 -13.70
N ASN A 232 -15.92 -5.63 -14.43
CA ASN A 232 -17.28 -5.89 -13.95
C ASN A 232 -17.78 -7.24 -14.48
N LEU A 233 -17.63 -8.28 -13.65
CA LEU A 233 -18.10 -9.63 -13.97
C LEU A 233 -19.62 -9.67 -14.18
N LEU A 234 -20.39 -8.94 -13.36
CA LEU A 234 -21.84 -8.96 -13.42
C LEU A 234 -22.34 -8.39 -14.75
N ASP A 235 -21.75 -7.28 -15.21
CA ASP A 235 -22.08 -6.72 -16.53
C ASP A 235 -21.73 -7.68 -17.67
N LEU A 236 -20.60 -8.39 -17.58
CA LEU A 236 -20.24 -9.41 -18.58
C LEU A 236 -21.24 -10.57 -18.60
N LEU A 237 -21.66 -11.07 -17.44
CA LEU A 237 -22.68 -12.10 -17.34
C LEU A 237 -24.04 -11.59 -17.84
N LYS A 238 -24.38 -10.32 -17.60
CA LYS A 238 -25.58 -9.67 -18.15
C LYS A 238 -25.57 -9.68 -19.67
N LEU A 239 -24.46 -9.24 -20.25
CA LEU A 239 -24.28 -9.20 -21.69
C LEU A 239 -24.36 -10.60 -22.29
N GLN A 240 -23.73 -11.60 -21.65
CA GLN A 240 -23.85 -13.00 -22.04
C GLN A 240 -25.33 -13.44 -22.05
N MET A 241 -26.08 -13.14 -20.99
CA MET A 241 -27.48 -13.51 -20.88
C MET A 241 -28.39 -12.79 -21.89
N GLU A 242 -28.16 -11.50 -22.16
CA GLU A 242 -28.90 -10.72 -23.18
C GLU A 242 -28.68 -11.30 -24.59
N LEU A 243 -27.44 -11.73 -24.87
CA LEU A 243 -27.08 -12.28 -26.17
C LEU A 243 -27.62 -13.69 -26.38
N GLU A 244 -27.59 -14.54 -25.35
CA GLU A 244 -28.22 -15.86 -25.38
C GLU A 244 -29.77 -15.78 -25.49
N GLN A 245 -30.39 -14.74 -24.92
CA GLN A 245 -31.85 -14.53 -24.96
C GLN A 245 -32.39 -14.08 -26.31
N THR A 246 -31.56 -13.49 -27.17
CA THR A 246 -31.98 -13.19 -28.56
C THR A 246 -32.30 -14.49 -29.33
N ASP A 247 -31.75 -15.63 -28.87
CA ASP A 247 -31.88 -16.94 -29.52
C ASP A 247 -32.94 -17.86 -28.88
N ARG A 248 -33.45 -17.55 -27.68
CA ARG A 248 -34.58 -18.25 -27.04
C ARG A 248 -35.12 -17.48 -25.83
N SER A 249 -36.43 -17.32 -25.83
CA SER A 249 -37.30 -16.78 -24.77
C SER A 249 -36.79 -16.94 -23.31
N GLY A 250 -36.46 -15.81 -22.68
CA GLY A 250 -36.78 -15.48 -21.28
C GLY A 250 -35.82 -15.95 -20.19
N LEU A 251 -35.35 -14.99 -19.38
CA LEU A 251 -34.68 -15.13 -18.07
C LEU A 251 -35.24 -16.23 -17.14
N GLU A 252 -36.51 -16.63 -17.35
CA GLU A 252 -37.21 -17.69 -16.62
C GLU A 252 -36.62 -19.10 -16.84
N ASN A 253 -35.91 -19.31 -17.94
CA ASN A 253 -35.30 -20.60 -18.32
C ASN A 253 -33.77 -20.57 -18.28
N LEU A 254 -33.16 -19.82 -17.36
CA LEU A 254 -31.77 -20.09 -16.98
C LEU A 254 -31.67 -21.57 -16.60
N ASN A 255 -31.05 -22.38 -17.46
CA ASN A 255 -30.96 -23.82 -17.24
C ASN A 255 -30.26 -24.04 -15.87
N LYS A 256 -30.72 -25.01 -15.07
CA LYS A 256 -30.09 -25.36 -13.78
C LYS A 256 -28.58 -25.53 -13.88
N ASN A 257 -28.07 -25.88 -15.07
CA ASN A 257 -26.66 -26.01 -15.39
C ASN A 257 -25.96 -24.65 -15.57
N GLN A 258 -26.57 -23.69 -16.27
CA GLN A 258 -26.01 -22.33 -16.47
C GLN A 258 -25.94 -21.57 -15.15
N LEU A 259 -27.00 -21.59 -14.34
CA LEU A 259 -26.98 -20.93 -13.03
C LEU A 259 -25.95 -21.56 -12.07
N SER A 260 -25.70 -22.87 -12.21
CA SER A 260 -24.62 -23.53 -11.46
C SER A 260 -23.23 -23.05 -11.88
N TYR A 261 -23.05 -22.83 -13.18
CA TYR A 261 -21.80 -22.30 -13.73
C TYR A 261 -21.57 -20.86 -13.26
N TYR A 262 -22.58 -20.00 -13.34
CA TYR A 262 -22.47 -18.63 -12.85
C TYR A 262 -22.18 -18.57 -11.36
N ASN A 263 -22.89 -19.32 -10.51
CA ASN A 263 -22.59 -19.35 -9.08
C ASN A 263 -21.16 -19.81 -8.79
N LYS A 264 -20.61 -20.74 -9.60
CA LYS A 264 -19.20 -21.15 -9.48
C LYS A 264 -18.25 -20.00 -9.79
N ILE A 265 -18.48 -19.26 -10.88
CA ILE A 265 -17.63 -18.12 -11.27
C ILE A 265 -17.75 -16.98 -10.26
N LEU A 266 -18.97 -16.68 -9.79
CA LEU A 266 -19.21 -15.64 -8.79
C LEU A 266 -18.52 -15.97 -7.46
N ARG A 267 -18.53 -17.23 -7.00
CA ARG A 267 -17.76 -17.66 -5.82
C ARG A 267 -16.26 -17.42 -5.99
N GLN A 268 -15.72 -17.76 -7.17
CA GLN A 268 -14.32 -17.51 -7.47
C GLN A 268 -14.02 -16.01 -7.49
N GLN A 269 -14.91 -15.18 -8.04
CA GLN A 269 -14.77 -13.72 -8.01
C GLN A 269 -14.76 -13.18 -6.57
N VAL A 270 -15.65 -13.66 -5.70
CA VAL A 270 -15.67 -13.27 -4.29
C VAL A 270 -14.35 -13.58 -3.61
N GLU A 271 -13.77 -14.76 -3.85
CA GLU A 271 -12.48 -15.15 -3.28
C GLU A 271 -11.33 -14.26 -3.81
N GLU A 272 -11.32 -13.96 -5.10
CA GLU A 272 -10.31 -13.07 -5.70
C GLU A 272 -10.44 -11.62 -5.21
N LEU A 273 -11.67 -11.11 -5.05
CA LEU A 273 -11.93 -9.79 -4.47
C LEU A 273 -11.57 -9.73 -2.99
N ASP A 274 -11.80 -10.80 -2.23
CA ASP A 274 -11.41 -10.84 -0.81
C ASP A 274 -9.88 -10.77 -0.65
N GLN A 275 -9.13 -11.45 -1.51
CA GLN A 275 -7.67 -11.33 -1.56
C GLN A 275 -7.23 -9.91 -1.93
N GLN A 276 -7.86 -9.28 -2.92
CA GLN A 276 -7.57 -7.88 -3.28
C GLN A 276 -7.88 -6.92 -2.13
N LYS A 277 -8.99 -7.15 -1.43
CA LYS A 277 -9.37 -6.39 -0.22
C LYS A 277 -8.29 -6.53 0.86
N ILE A 278 -7.85 -7.75 1.16
CA ILE A 278 -6.78 -7.97 2.15
C ILE A 278 -5.50 -7.23 1.75
N ALA A 279 -5.11 -7.28 0.47
CA ALA A 279 -3.93 -6.59 -0.02
C ALA A 279 -4.01 -5.07 0.17
N ILE A 280 -5.16 -4.44 -0.14
CA ILE A 280 -5.32 -2.99 0.10
C ILE A 280 -5.39 -2.67 1.60
N GLN A 281 -6.03 -3.53 2.41
CA GLN A 281 -6.07 -3.38 3.86
C GLN A 281 -4.68 -3.42 4.50
N GLN A 282 -3.79 -4.29 4.00
CA GLN A 282 -2.40 -4.35 4.45
C GLN A 282 -1.62 -3.08 4.09
N LYS A 283 -1.80 -2.55 2.88
CA LYS A 283 -1.19 -1.27 2.46
C LYS A 283 -1.67 -0.10 3.32
N VAL A 284 -2.97 -0.03 3.58
CA VAL A 284 -3.57 0.98 4.48
C VAL A 284 -3.05 0.82 5.90
N SER A 285 -2.97 -0.41 6.39
CA SER A 285 -2.44 -0.76 7.71
C SER A 285 -1.00 -0.29 7.92
N ALA A 286 -0.14 -0.47 6.91
CA ALA A 286 1.25 -0.02 6.95
C ALA A 286 1.39 1.50 7.13
N ILE A 287 0.42 2.29 6.64
CA ILE A 287 0.43 3.75 6.76
C ILE A 287 -0.13 4.22 8.10
N CYS A 288 -1.30 3.73 8.49
CA CYS A 288 -2.03 4.25 9.65
C CYS A 288 -1.74 3.48 10.95
N GLY A 289 -0.99 2.38 10.90
CA GLY A 289 -0.67 1.53 12.06
C GLY A 289 -1.87 0.77 12.62
N LEU A 290 -3.02 0.79 11.93
CA LEU A 290 -4.21 0.04 12.32
C LEU A 290 -4.05 -1.42 11.87
N PRO A 291 -4.44 -2.44 12.66
CA PRO A 291 -4.48 -3.81 12.16
C PRO A 291 -5.33 -3.93 10.90
N TYR A 292 -4.85 -4.64 9.87
CA TYR A 292 -5.50 -4.70 8.55
C TYR A 292 -6.96 -5.15 8.63
N GLN A 293 -7.30 -6.05 9.57
CA GLN A 293 -8.66 -6.55 9.82
C GLN A 293 -9.66 -5.45 10.24
N HIS A 294 -9.17 -4.32 10.74
CA HIS A 294 -9.99 -3.18 11.16
C HIS A 294 -10.04 -2.07 10.10
N ALA A 295 -9.26 -2.16 9.02
CA ALA A 295 -9.27 -1.22 7.91
C ALA A 295 -10.46 -1.49 6.97
N ASN A 296 -11.68 -1.37 7.48
CA ASN A 296 -12.90 -1.75 6.75
C ASN A 296 -13.65 -0.57 6.12
N SER A 297 -13.29 0.66 6.45
CA SER A 297 -13.98 1.86 5.96
C SER A 297 -13.01 3.03 5.81
N GLN A 298 -13.20 3.81 4.74
CA GLN A 298 -12.48 5.06 4.50
C GLN A 298 -12.54 6.01 5.70
N VAL A 299 -13.71 6.16 6.35
CA VAL A 299 -13.90 7.09 7.47
C VAL A 299 -12.99 6.71 8.64
N THR A 300 -12.97 5.42 9.01
CA THR A 300 -12.13 4.91 10.09
C THR A 300 -10.65 5.08 9.80
N VAL A 301 -10.24 4.76 8.57
CA VAL A 301 -8.84 4.84 8.13
C VAL A 301 -8.34 6.28 8.17
N ILE A 302 -9.10 7.22 7.60
CA ILE A 302 -8.73 8.64 7.57
C ILE A 302 -8.78 9.25 8.98
N ALA A 303 -9.75 8.87 9.81
CA ALA A 303 -9.81 9.31 11.20
C ALA A 303 -8.57 8.86 11.98
N LYS A 304 -8.16 7.58 11.85
CA LYS A 304 -6.95 7.08 12.52
C LYS A 304 -5.69 7.78 12.02
N PHE A 305 -5.56 8.02 10.71
CA PHE A 305 -4.46 8.79 10.15
C PHE A 305 -4.37 10.21 10.75
N ASN A 306 -5.51 10.92 10.85
CA ASN A 306 -5.56 12.24 11.47
C ASN A 306 -5.22 12.19 12.99
N THR A 307 -5.66 11.15 13.69
CA THR A 307 -5.29 10.94 15.10
C THR A 307 -3.79 10.77 15.25
N ASN A 308 -3.14 9.96 14.42
CA ASN A 308 -1.67 9.77 14.46
C ASN A 308 -0.93 11.10 14.21
N ILE A 309 -1.41 11.93 13.27
CA ILE A 309 -0.84 13.27 13.04
C ILE A 309 -0.93 14.13 14.30
N ASN A 310 -2.07 14.09 15.00
CA ASN A 310 -2.28 14.87 16.22
C ASN A 310 -1.45 14.33 17.40
N GLU A 311 -1.29 13.01 17.51
CA GLU A 311 -0.40 12.36 18.46
C GLU A 311 1.05 12.83 18.25
N LEU A 312 1.55 12.81 17.01
CA LEU A 312 2.89 13.29 16.68
C LEU A 312 3.07 14.78 17.01
N LYS A 313 2.07 15.63 16.74
CA LYS A 313 2.10 17.05 17.15
C LYS A 313 2.17 17.20 18.66
N ALA A 314 1.45 16.38 19.42
CA ALA A 314 1.48 16.39 20.86
C ALA A 314 2.84 15.92 21.41
N GLU A 315 3.45 14.91 20.78
CA GLU A 315 4.80 14.45 21.07
C GLU A 315 5.84 15.54 20.81
N ILE A 316 5.79 16.22 19.67
CA ILE A 316 6.66 17.38 19.36
C ILE A 316 6.52 18.47 20.44
N LYS A 317 5.29 18.74 20.89
CA LYS A 317 5.07 19.70 21.98
C LYS A 317 5.67 19.22 23.30
N ASN A 318 5.59 17.93 23.59
CA ASN A 318 6.15 17.35 24.81
C ASN A 318 7.68 17.32 24.80
N ILE A 319 8.30 16.86 23.71
CA ILE A 319 9.77 16.82 23.60
C ILE A 319 10.38 18.23 23.71
N ARG A 320 9.71 19.26 23.16
CA ARG A 320 10.13 20.67 23.34
C ARG A 320 10.04 21.14 24.78
N LYS A 321 9.03 20.70 25.54
CA LYS A 321 8.94 21.01 26.97
C LYS A 321 10.05 20.32 27.75
N VAL A 322 10.31 19.05 27.44
CA VAL A 322 11.39 18.26 28.04
C VAL A 322 12.74 18.92 27.77
N TYR A 323 13.01 19.31 26.53
CA TYR A 323 14.21 20.06 26.15
C TYR A 323 14.39 21.31 27.02
N LYS A 324 13.35 22.15 27.14
CA LYS A 324 13.39 23.36 27.99
C LYS A 324 13.62 23.03 29.46
N HIS A 325 13.08 21.93 29.95
CA HIS A 325 13.24 21.50 31.33
C HIS A 325 14.68 21.03 31.60
N TRP A 326 15.28 20.30 30.66
CA TRP A 326 16.64 19.79 30.75
C TRP A 326 17.74 20.83 30.49
N LEU A 327 17.40 22.03 30.00
CA LEU A 327 18.32 23.17 30.04
C LEU A 327 18.78 23.50 31.46
N VAL A 328 17.99 23.12 32.49
CA VAL A 328 18.37 23.25 33.89
C VAL A 328 19.11 21.97 34.34
N PRO A 329 20.42 22.04 34.67
CA PRO A 329 21.21 20.84 34.96
C PRO A 329 20.68 19.96 36.10
N SER A 330 20.04 20.56 37.12
CA SER A 330 19.44 19.81 38.24
C SER A 330 18.28 18.91 37.79
N GLN A 331 17.50 19.35 36.80
CA GLN A 331 16.38 18.59 36.26
C GLN A 331 16.85 17.43 35.38
N LEU A 332 17.89 17.67 34.57
CA LEU A 332 18.55 16.58 33.83
C LEU A 332 19.16 15.55 34.79
N LYS A 333 19.80 15.99 35.87
CA LYS A 333 20.32 15.09 36.91
C LYS A 333 19.21 14.26 37.58
N ALA A 334 18.05 14.87 37.84
CA ALA A 334 16.90 14.16 38.40
C ALA A 334 16.36 13.07 37.45
N TYR A 335 16.43 13.30 36.13
CA TYR A 335 16.10 12.30 35.12
C TYR A 335 17.13 11.17 35.05
N LEU A 336 18.43 11.48 35.12
CA LEU A 336 19.50 10.49 35.03
C LEU A 336 19.68 9.64 36.31
N LYS A 337 19.20 10.13 37.46
CA LYS A 337 19.32 9.41 38.73
C LYS A 337 18.66 8.02 38.70
N PRO A 338 17.37 7.87 38.35
CA PRO A 338 16.72 6.56 38.25
C PRO A 338 17.07 5.78 36.96
N PHE A 339 17.76 6.40 36.00
CA PHE A 339 18.09 5.73 34.73
C PHE A 339 19.19 4.69 34.92
N GLN A 340 18.96 3.46 34.47
CA GLN A 340 19.96 2.38 34.44
C GLN A 340 20.25 2.00 33.00
N ILE A 341 21.53 1.80 32.69
CA ILE A 341 21.95 1.31 31.37
C ILE A 341 21.53 -0.16 31.28
N PRO A 342 20.82 -0.58 30.21
CA PRO A 342 20.48 -1.98 29.99
C PRO A 342 21.73 -2.88 30.08
N ASP A 343 21.59 -4.03 30.75
CA ASP A 343 22.65 -5.04 30.93
C ASP A 343 23.88 -4.62 31.76
N GLN A 344 23.82 -3.52 32.51
CA GLN A 344 24.79 -3.23 33.59
C GLN A 344 24.23 -3.59 34.98
N PRO A 345 25.03 -4.20 35.88
CA PRO A 345 24.63 -4.40 37.26
C PRO A 345 24.41 -3.04 37.95
N GLU A 346 23.47 -2.98 38.90
CA GLU A 346 23.19 -1.76 39.68
C GLU A 346 24.49 -1.27 40.34
N ASP A 347 24.98 -0.12 39.90
CA ASP A 347 26.09 0.57 40.55
C ASP A 347 25.52 1.34 41.74
N ASP A 348 25.46 0.67 42.91
CA ASP A 348 25.14 1.22 44.23
C ASP A 348 26.25 2.18 44.72
N SER A 349 26.64 3.16 43.89
CA SER A 349 27.60 4.21 44.25
C SER A 349 26.93 5.56 44.52
N ASP A 350 25.67 5.52 44.99
CA ASP A 350 24.98 6.63 45.65
C ASP A 350 25.04 6.46 47.19
N GLU A 351 26.25 6.39 47.77
CA GLU A 351 26.54 6.90 49.12
C GLU A 351 27.67 7.96 49.08
#